data_AF-A0A2V7NHP3-F1
#
_entry.id   AF-A0A2V7NHP3-F1
#
_cell.length_a   1.000
_cell.length_b   1.000
_cell.length_c   1.000
_cell.angle_alpha   90.00
_cell.angle_beta   90.00
_cell.angle_gamma   90.00
#
_symmetry.space_group_name_H-M   'P 1'
#
loop_
_entity.id
_entity.type
_entity.pdbx_description
1 polymer ?
#
loop_
_entity_poly.entity_id
_entity_poly.type
_entity_poly.pdbx_seq_one_letter_code
_entity_poly.pdbx_strand_id
1 'polypeptide(L)'
;MSKKAERRWTVMVVPHGSGASRAVEVSQTVVKALVGIGSVVSLAFLVLGAAAISRGVNITRSRALENENRVLADEVQRMRERLVGLTDTLNKFSEREQELRLLAGLTPTDTGVQRAGIGGPAGAWSERDSLAAIGPKGQEAIAARVDVDALSRRADILVRSLNEAYGSLAKQRERLAATPSIMPTAGWISSAFARERIHPILHLARPHEGIDVTAKMGAAIEAPAAGVVTD
;
A
#
# COMPACT_ATOMS: atom_id res chain seq x y z
N MET A 1 -40.14 -43.35 -70.32
CA MET A 1 -39.48 -42.24 -69.60
C MET A 1 -39.94 -40.93 -70.21
N SER A 2 -40.83 -40.20 -69.54
CA SER A 2 -41.48 -39.00 -70.07
C SER A 2 -40.47 -37.83 -70.14
N LYS A 3 -40.20 -37.32 -71.35
CA LYS A 3 -39.39 -36.12 -71.58
C LYS A 3 -40.16 -34.91 -71.01
N LYS A 4 -39.78 -34.47 -69.82
CA LYS A 4 -40.28 -33.22 -69.21
C LYS A 4 -39.98 -32.06 -70.17
N ALA A 5 -41.02 -31.38 -70.65
CA ALA A 5 -40.87 -30.18 -71.47
C ALA A 5 -40.05 -29.13 -70.70
N GLU A 6 -38.89 -28.75 -71.23
CA GLU A 6 -38.07 -27.69 -70.65
C GLU A 6 -38.79 -26.36 -70.83
N ARG A 7 -39.22 -25.77 -69.71
CA ARG A 7 -39.75 -24.41 -69.71
C ARG A 7 -38.62 -23.44 -70.08
N ARG A 8 -38.86 -22.60 -71.09
CA ARG A 8 -37.91 -21.60 -71.59
C ARG A 8 -38.43 -20.20 -71.29
N TRP A 9 -37.51 -19.28 -71.03
CA TRP A 9 -37.78 -17.89 -70.77
C TRP A 9 -37.17 -17.08 -71.91
N THR A 10 -37.98 -16.26 -72.58
CA THR A 10 -37.51 -15.42 -73.69
C THR A 10 -37.32 -14.01 -73.16
N VAL A 11 -36.07 -13.57 -73.07
CA VAL A 11 -35.74 -12.19 -72.72
C VAL A 11 -35.58 -11.42 -74.02
N MET A 12 -36.48 -10.46 -74.25
CA MET A 12 -36.49 -9.63 -75.45
C MET A 12 -36.03 -8.23 -75.08
N VAL A 13 -34.86 -7.83 -75.56
CA VAL A 13 -34.34 -6.48 -75.36
C VAL A 13 -34.86 -5.62 -76.51
N VAL A 14 -35.80 -4.73 -76.19
CA VAL A 14 -36.39 -3.80 -77.15
C VAL A 14 -35.80 -2.40 -76.89
N PRO A 15 -34.89 -1.91 -77.74
CA PRO A 15 -34.39 -0.55 -77.63
C PRO A 15 -35.50 0.46 -77.97
N HIS A 16 -35.41 1.67 -77.42
CA HIS A 16 -36.47 2.70 -77.51
C HIS A 16 -36.48 3.45 -78.86
N GLY A 17 -36.10 2.77 -79.96
CA GLY A 17 -35.98 3.32 -81.31
C GLY A 17 -36.03 2.23 -82.39
N SER A 18 -35.83 2.59 -83.67
CA SER A 18 -35.99 1.70 -84.85
C SER A 18 -34.90 0.61 -85.00
N GLY A 19 -34.29 0.14 -83.91
CA GLY A 19 -33.32 -0.94 -83.91
C GLY A 19 -33.98 -2.32 -83.84
N ALA A 20 -33.41 -3.31 -84.51
CA ALA A 20 -33.91 -4.68 -84.48
C ALA A 20 -33.93 -5.26 -83.05
N SER A 21 -35.09 -5.72 -82.59
CA SER A 21 -35.23 -6.40 -81.31
C SER A 21 -34.45 -7.71 -81.32
N ARG A 22 -33.62 -7.95 -80.30
CA ARG A 22 -32.93 -9.24 -80.11
C ARG A 22 -33.62 -10.01 -78.98
N ALA A 23 -34.10 -11.20 -79.30
CA ALA A 23 -34.67 -12.14 -78.35
C ALA A 23 -33.66 -13.25 -78.08
N VAL A 24 -33.35 -13.49 -76.81
CA VAL A 24 -32.53 -14.62 -76.38
C VAL A 24 -33.41 -15.55 -75.57
N GLU A 25 -33.53 -16.80 -76.04
CA GLU A 25 -34.20 -17.86 -75.28
C GLU A 25 -33.22 -18.47 -74.28
N VAL A 26 -33.59 -18.45 -73.01
CA VAL A 26 -32.81 -19.03 -71.92
C VAL A 26 -33.61 -20.16 -71.30
N SER A 27 -32.99 -21.34 -71.12
CA SER A 27 -33.66 -22.46 -70.46
C SER A 27 -33.84 -22.18 -68.97
N GLN A 28 -34.96 -22.61 -68.37
CA GLN A 28 -35.21 -22.42 -66.94
C GLN A 28 -34.13 -23.08 -66.06
N THR A 29 -33.46 -24.12 -66.56
CA THR A 29 -32.34 -24.81 -65.91
C THR A 29 -31.11 -23.90 -65.79
N VAL A 30 -30.79 -23.13 -66.84
CA VAL A 30 -29.68 -22.17 -66.83
C VAL A 30 -29.97 -21.01 -65.89
N VAL A 31 -31.21 -20.48 -65.88
CA VAL A 31 -31.61 -19.42 -64.94
C VAL A 31 -31.49 -19.88 -63.49
N LYS A 32 -31.98 -21.08 -63.16
CA LYS A 32 -31.87 -21.65 -61.80
C LYS A 32 -30.43 -21.89 -61.38
N ALA A 33 -29.57 -22.35 -62.31
CA ALA A 33 -28.15 -22.54 -62.04
C ALA A 33 -27.44 -21.19 -61.76
N LEU A 34 -27.71 -20.16 -62.55
CA LEU A 34 -27.13 -18.82 -62.36
C LEU A 34 -27.57 -18.20 -61.03
N VAL A 35 -28.85 -18.30 -60.67
CA VAL A 35 -29.36 -17.79 -59.38
C VAL A 35 -28.77 -18.57 -58.21
N GLY A 36 -28.65 -19.90 -58.32
CA GLY A 36 -28.04 -20.74 -57.29
C GLY A 36 -26.55 -20.46 -57.11
N ILE A 37 -25.78 -20.34 -58.20
CA ILE A 37 -24.36 -19.96 -58.14
C ILE A 37 -24.22 -18.55 -57.57
N GLY A 38 -25.05 -17.60 -58.02
CA GLY A 38 -25.05 -16.23 -57.51
C GLY A 38 -25.33 -16.15 -56.01
N SER A 39 -26.28 -16.93 -55.50
CA SER A 39 -26.59 -16.95 -54.06
C SER A 39 -25.45 -17.55 -53.23
N VAL A 40 -24.82 -18.63 -53.73
CA VAL A 40 -23.65 -19.24 -53.07
C VAL A 40 -22.46 -18.29 -53.04
N VAL A 41 -22.17 -17.61 -54.16
CA VAL A 41 -21.10 -16.62 -54.23
C VAL A 41 -21.38 -15.43 -53.31
N SER A 42 -22.62 -14.92 -53.30
CA SER A 42 -23.01 -13.81 -52.43
C SER A 42 -22.93 -14.20 -50.94
N LEU A 43 -23.31 -15.42 -50.58
CA LEU A 43 -23.19 -15.94 -49.22
C LEU A 43 -21.71 -16.12 -48.83
N ALA A 44 -20.87 -16.63 -49.73
CA ALA A 44 -19.44 -16.75 -49.50
C ALA A 44 -18.78 -15.38 -49.28
N PHE A 45 -19.14 -14.36 -50.06
CA PHE A 45 -18.67 -12.99 -49.85
C PHE A 45 -19.13 -12.42 -48.51
N LEU A 46 -20.37 -12.67 -48.08
CA LEU A 46 -20.88 -12.24 -46.78
C LEU A 46 -20.12 -12.90 -45.62
N VAL A 47 -19.90 -14.22 -45.69
CA VAL A 47 -19.17 -14.98 -44.66
C VAL A 47 -17.71 -14.54 -44.60
N LEU A 48 -17.04 -14.40 -45.75
CA LEU A 48 -15.64 -13.93 -45.80
C LEU A 48 -15.51 -12.48 -45.33
N GLY A 49 -16.44 -11.60 -45.71
CA GLY A 49 -16.49 -10.22 -45.23
C GLY A 49 -16.68 -10.14 -43.70
N ALA A 50 -17.63 -10.90 -43.15
CA ALA A 50 -17.86 -10.99 -41.71
C ALA A 50 -16.65 -11.59 -40.96
N ALA A 51 -15.99 -12.60 -41.54
CA ALA A 51 -14.77 -13.18 -40.99
C ALA A 51 -13.59 -12.20 -41.02
N ALA A 52 -13.44 -11.41 -42.08
CA ALA A 52 -12.41 -10.39 -42.19
C ALA A 52 -12.62 -9.26 -41.17
N ILE A 53 -13.86 -8.77 -41.03
CA ILE A 53 -14.21 -7.73 -40.04
C ILE A 53 -14.01 -8.24 -38.61
N SER A 54 -14.50 -9.45 -38.29
CA SER A 54 -14.37 -10.01 -36.94
C SER A 54 -12.90 -10.26 -36.56
N ARG A 55 -12.06 -10.72 -37.49
CA ARG A 55 -10.60 -10.83 -37.29
C ARG A 55 -9.96 -9.47 -37.04
N GLY A 56 -10.33 -8.44 -37.82
CA GLY A 56 -9.83 -7.07 -37.64
C GLY A 56 -10.16 -6.52 -36.25
N VAL A 57 -11.42 -6.65 -35.83
CA VAL A 57 -11.88 -6.21 -34.50
C VAL A 57 -11.15 -6.98 -33.39
N ASN A 58 -11.03 -8.31 -33.50
CA ASN A 58 -10.32 -9.11 -32.49
C ASN A 58 -8.84 -8.74 -32.37
N ILE A 59 -8.15 -8.48 -33.49
CA ILE A 59 -6.75 -8.03 -33.48
C ILE A 59 -6.61 -6.67 -32.80
N THR A 60 -7.49 -5.71 -33.13
CA THR A 60 -7.44 -4.38 -32.49
C THR A 60 -7.73 -4.46 -30.99
N ARG A 61 -8.71 -5.28 -30.58
CA ARG A 61 -9.04 -5.50 -29.18
C ARG A 61 -7.90 -6.20 -28.42
N SER A 62 -7.27 -7.22 -29.01
CA SER A 62 -6.11 -7.90 -28.40
C SER A 62 -4.97 -6.93 -28.16
N ARG A 63 -4.62 -6.12 -29.17
CA ARG A 63 -3.57 -5.10 -29.04
C ARG A 63 -3.91 -4.05 -27.98
N ALA A 64 -5.17 -3.63 -27.90
CA ALA A 64 -5.61 -2.69 -26.86
C ALA A 64 -5.46 -3.30 -25.46
N LEU A 65 -5.90 -4.55 -25.27
CA LEU A 65 -5.77 -5.27 -23.99
C LEU A 65 -4.30 -5.56 -23.62
N GLU A 66 -3.45 -5.87 -24.60
CA GLU A 66 -2.01 -6.04 -24.39
C GLU A 66 -1.35 -4.73 -23.93
N ASN A 67 -1.71 -3.62 -24.55
CA ASN A 67 -1.23 -2.29 -24.14
C ASN A 67 -1.71 -1.92 -22.73
N GLU A 68 -2.98 -2.18 -22.40
CA GLU A 68 -3.54 -1.94 -21.07
C GLU A 68 -2.84 -2.79 -20.00
N ASN A 69 -2.65 -4.09 -20.26
CA ASN A 69 -1.89 -4.98 -19.38
C ASN A 69 -0.42 -4.60 -19.23
N ARG A 70 0.19 -3.95 -20.24
CA ARG A 70 1.54 -3.41 -20.13
C ARG A 70 1.55 -2.20 -19.20
N VAL A 71 0.65 -1.24 -19.40
CA VAL A 71 0.54 -0.03 -18.56
C VAL A 71 0.25 -0.39 -17.11
N LEU A 72 -0.66 -1.34 -16.86
CA LEU A 72 -0.98 -1.81 -15.51
C LEU A 72 0.23 -2.48 -14.84
N ALA A 73 0.99 -3.29 -15.57
CA ALA A 73 2.21 -3.90 -15.04
C ALA A 73 3.28 -2.86 -14.68
N ASP A 74 3.47 -1.85 -15.54
CA ASP A 74 4.39 -0.74 -15.27
C ASP A 74 3.94 0.10 -14.06
N GLU A 75 2.63 0.21 -13.81
CA GLU A 75 2.11 0.87 -12.61
C GLU A 75 2.35 0.04 -11.34
N VAL A 76 2.14 -1.28 -11.40
CA VAL A 76 2.48 -2.19 -10.29
C VAL A 76 3.97 -2.10 -9.96
N GLN A 77 4.84 -2.09 -10.96
CA GLN A 77 6.28 -1.96 -10.74
C GLN A 77 6.65 -0.62 -10.10
N ARG A 78 6.10 0.50 -10.58
CA ARG A 78 6.32 1.83 -9.98
C ARG A 78 5.81 1.89 -8.54
N MET A 79 4.70 1.22 -8.23
CA MET A 79 4.21 1.11 -6.87
C MET A 79 5.18 0.34 -5.98
N ARG A 80 5.77 -0.77 -6.46
CA ARG A 80 6.79 -1.52 -5.70
C ARG A 80 8.04 -0.68 -5.43
N GLU A 81 8.51 0.09 -6.39
CA GLU A 81 9.65 1.01 -6.18
C GLU A 81 9.34 2.04 -5.09
N ARG A 82 8.12 2.58 -5.05
CA ARG A 82 7.68 3.47 -3.96
C ARG A 82 7.63 2.75 -2.61
N LEU A 83 7.20 1.49 -2.57
CA LEU A 83 7.18 0.68 -1.34
C LEU A 83 8.60 0.42 -0.81
N VAL A 84 9.58 0.21 -1.69
CA VAL A 84 11.00 0.14 -1.28
C VAL A 84 11.44 1.44 -0.62
N GLY A 85 11.15 2.59 -1.23
CA GLY A 85 11.45 3.90 -0.63
C GLY A 85 10.76 4.13 0.73
N LEU A 86 9.51 3.65 0.88
CA LEU A 86 8.78 3.72 2.15
C LEU A 86 9.40 2.78 3.20
N THR A 87 9.86 1.60 2.78
CA THR A 87 10.58 0.64 3.64
C THR A 87 11.85 1.28 4.19
N ASP A 88 12.64 1.93 3.35
CA ASP A 88 13.86 2.63 3.75
C ASP A 88 13.57 3.80 4.69
N THR A 89 12.47 4.51 4.45
CA THR A 89 12.02 5.59 5.33
C THR A 89 11.66 5.04 6.71
N LEU A 90 10.89 3.95 6.79
CA LEU A 90 10.57 3.27 8.05
C LEU A 90 11.80 2.68 8.73
N ASN A 91 12.81 2.21 7.98
CA ASN A 91 14.10 1.78 8.56
C ASN A 91 14.78 2.95 9.28
N LYS A 92 14.91 4.11 8.63
CA LYS A 92 15.51 5.31 9.25
C LYS A 92 14.75 5.79 10.48
N PHE A 93 13.41 5.76 10.45
CA PHE A 93 12.62 6.08 11.64
C PHE A 93 12.81 5.05 12.75
N SER A 94 12.92 3.78 12.41
CA SER A 94 13.19 2.71 13.37
C SER A 94 14.55 2.86 14.06
N GLU A 95 15.59 3.28 13.33
CA GLU A 95 16.91 3.56 13.92
C GLU A 95 16.83 4.71 14.93
N ARG A 96 16.21 5.83 14.54
CA ARG A 96 16.01 6.99 15.44
C ARG A 96 15.14 6.66 16.65
N GLU A 97 14.14 5.81 16.45
CA GLU A 97 13.27 5.34 17.52
C GLU A 97 14.05 4.53 18.56
N GLN A 98 14.98 3.66 18.13
CA GLN A 98 15.85 2.93 19.05
C GLN A 98 16.75 3.88 19.86
N GLU A 99 17.32 4.91 19.23
CA GLU A 99 18.07 5.94 19.94
C GLU A 99 17.21 6.66 20.98
N LEU A 100 15.96 7.00 20.62
CA LEU A 100 15.02 7.63 21.54
C LEU A 100 14.67 6.71 22.72
N ARG A 101 14.49 5.40 22.51
CA ARG A 101 14.27 4.43 23.59
C ARG A 101 15.43 4.41 24.57
N LEU A 102 16.67 4.41 24.07
CA LEU A 102 17.87 4.45 24.91
C LEU A 102 17.92 5.72 25.76
N LEU A 103 17.63 6.88 25.17
CA LEU A 103 17.53 8.15 25.90
C LEU A 103 16.42 8.13 26.97
N ALA A 104 15.33 7.42 26.68
CA ALA A 104 14.20 7.24 27.59
C ALA A 104 14.42 6.12 28.62
N GLY A 105 15.61 5.52 28.69
CA GLY A 105 15.96 4.44 29.63
C GLY A 105 15.26 3.10 29.33
N LEU A 106 14.72 2.92 28.13
CA LEU A 106 14.03 1.71 27.70
C LEU A 106 14.98 0.77 26.94
N THR A 107 14.71 -0.52 26.99
CA THR A 107 15.45 -1.51 26.17
C THR A 107 15.08 -1.35 24.70
N PRO A 108 16.05 -1.47 23.76
CA PRO A 108 15.76 -1.47 22.34
C PRO A 108 14.74 -2.55 21.96
N THR A 109 13.84 -2.23 21.04
CA THR A 109 12.86 -3.18 20.52
C THR A 109 13.58 -4.26 19.70
N ASP A 110 13.23 -5.53 19.90
CA ASP A 110 13.81 -6.64 19.13
C ASP A 110 13.54 -6.46 17.63
N THR A 111 14.59 -6.65 16.83
CA THR A 111 14.55 -6.68 15.37
C THR A 111 13.47 -7.63 14.80
N GLY A 112 13.17 -8.74 15.48
CA GLY A 112 12.10 -9.67 15.10
C GLY A 112 10.70 -9.07 15.26
N VAL A 113 10.48 -8.30 16.32
CA VAL A 113 9.22 -7.57 16.57
C VAL A 113 9.07 -6.41 15.60
N GLN A 114 10.17 -5.69 15.30
CA GLN A 114 10.18 -4.58 14.34
C GLN A 114 9.85 -5.02 12.90
N ARG A 115 10.22 -6.24 12.52
CA ARG A 115 9.89 -6.80 11.20
C ARG A 115 8.43 -7.25 11.08
N ALA A 116 7.63 -7.11 12.14
CA ALA A 116 6.19 -7.35 12.16
C ALA A 116 5.82 -8.62 11.37
N GLY A 117 6.27 -9.78 11.89
CA GLY A 117 6.24 -11.09 11.23
C GLY A 117 5.16 -11.26 10.17
N ILE A 118 5.58 -11.73 8.98
CA ILE A 118 4.70 -11.85 7.82
C ILE A 118 3.71 -12.99 8.06
N GLY A 119 2.55 -12.67 8.66
CA GLY A 119 1.35 -13.47 8.45
C GLY A 119 1.12 -13.55 6.94
N GLY A 120 0.84 -14.75 6.43
CA GLY A 120 0.63 -14.97 5.00
C GLY A 120 -0.36 -13.94 4.42
N PRO A 121 -0.24 -13.59 3.12
CA PRO A 121 -0.95 -12.48 2.49
C PRO A 121 -2.42 -12.39 2.93
N ALA A 122 -2.94 -11.22 3.29
CA ALA A 122 -4.37 -11.09 3.54
C ALA A 122 -5.16 -11.23 2.21
N GLY A 123 -6.32 -11.92 2.22
CA GLY A 123 -7.21 -12.05 1.07
C GLY A 123 -7.97 -13.38 0.99
N ALA A 124 -9.08 -13.40 0.24
CA ALA A 124 -9.78 -14.63 -0.11
C ALA A 124 -8.86 -15.48 -1.01
N TRP A 125 -8.73 -16.78 -0.70
CA TRP A 125 -7.86 -17.72 -1.44
C TRP A 125 -8.08 -17.66 -2.96
N SER A 126 -9.33 -17.47 -3.39
CA SER A 126 -9.75 -17.36 -4.79
C SER A 126 -9.08 -16.23 -5.60
N GLU A 127 -8.88 -15.04 -5.03
CA GLU A 127 -8.24 -13.92 -5.74
C GLU A 127 -6.74 -14.17 -5.91
N ARG A 128 -6.10 -14.74 -4.89
CA ARG A 128 -4.68 -15.08 -4.93
C ARG A 128 -4.41 -16.20 -5.93
N ASP A 129 -5.25 -17.23 -5.96
CA ASP A 129 -5.14 -18.32 -6.92
C ASP A 129 -5.34 -17.80 -8.35
N SER A 130 -6.27 -16.86 -8.54
CA SER A 130 -6.49 -16.18 -9.83
C SER A 130 -5.27 -15.36 -10.24
N LEU A 131 -4.66 -14.59 -9.35
CA LEU A 131 -3.44 -13.84 -9.63
C LEU A 131 -2.26 -14.77 -9.89
N ALA A 132 -2.09 -15.83 -9.10
CA ALA A 132 -1.02 -16.81 -9.30
C ALA A 132 -1.12 -17.50 -10.67
N ALA A 133 -2.34 -17.76 -11.15
CA ALA A 133 -2.59 -18.34 -12.47
C ALA A 133 -2.21 -17.42 -13.65
N ILE A 134 -2.11 -16.10 -13.43
CA ILE A 134 -1.67 -15.12 -14.45
C ILE A 134 -0.16 -15.20 -14.71
N GLY A 135 0.60 -15.86 -13.82
CA GLY A 135 2.04 -16.05 -13.94
C GLY A 135 2.86 -14.95 -13.25
N PRO A 136 4.02 -14.53 -13.80
CA PRO A 136 5.00 -13.70 -13.09
C PRO A 136 4.44 -12.34 -12.65
N LYS A 137 3.65 -11.67 -13.52
CA LYS A 137 3.00 -10.38 -13.18
C LYS A 137 2.03 -10.50 -12.00
N GLY A 138 1.33 -11.62 -11.91
CA GLY A 138 0.42 -11.88 -10.79
C GLY A 138 1.16 -12.14 -9.48
N GLN A 139 2.31 -12.82 -9.53
CA GLN A 139 3.19 -12.97 -8.37
C GLN A 139 3.75 -11.63 -7.88
N GLU A 140 4.12 -10.73 -8.80
CA GLU A 140 4.57 -9.37 -8.45
C GLU A 140 3.48 -8.57 -7.73
N ALA A 141 2.22 -8.67 -8.18
CA ALA A 141 1.08 -8.03 -7.53
C ALA A 141 0.81 -8.62 -6.14
N ILE A 142 0.90 -9.95 -5.97
CA ILE A 142 0.77 -10.61 -4.67
C ILE A 142 1.87 -10.14 -3.72
N ALA A 143 3.12 -10.09 -4.19
CA ALA A 143 4.26 -9.64 -3.39
C ALA A 143 4.08 -8.18 -2.96
N ALA A 144 3.67 -7.30 -3.86
CA ALA A 144 3.38 -5.90 -3.53
C ALA A 144 2.31 -5.78 -2.42
N ARG A 145 1.28 -6.64 -2.43
CA ARG A 145 0.27 -6.65 -1.37
C ARG A 145 0.85 -7.07 -0.02
N VAL A 146 1.66 -8.12 -0.01
CA VAL A 146 2.36 -8.58 1.21
C VAL A 146 3.26 -7.47 1.76
N ASP A 147 3.98 -6.76 0.88
CA ASP A 147 4.86 -5.66 1.26
C ASP A 147 4.07 -4.51 1.90
N VAL A 148 2.92 -4.11 1.33
CA VAL A 148 2.03 -3.09 1.91
C VAL A 148 1.54 -3.50 3.30
N ASP A 149 1.04 -4.72 3.43
CA ASP A 149 0.52 -5.23 4.71
C ASP A 149 1.63 -5.26 5.78
N ALA A 150 2.84 -5.66 5.40
CA ALA A 150 4.00 -5.68 6.28
C ALA A 150 4.41 -4.25 6.70
N LEU A 151 4.44 -3.30 5.77
CA LEU A 151 4.76 -1.90 6.05
C LEU A 151 3.73 -1.25 6.98
N SER A 152 2.44 -1.53 6.78
CA SER A 152 1.38 -1.01 7.65
C SER A 152 1.55 -1.51 9.08
N ARG A 153 1.75 -2.82 9.28
CA ARG A 153 1.97 -3.37 10.62
C ARG A 153 3.24 -2.83 11.28
N ARG A 154 4.31 -2.69 10.50
CA ARG A 154 5.56 -2.12 10.99
C ARG A 154 5.38 -0.68 11.44
N ALA A 155 4.64 0.13 10.68
CA ALA A 155 4.31 1.49 11.07
C ALA A 155 3.53 1.54 12.39
N ASP A 156 2.54 0.66 12.58
CA ASP A 156 1.77 0.59 13.83
C ASP A 156 2.64 0.25 15.05
N ILE A 157 3.55 -0.72 14.91
CA ILE A 157 4.50 -1.09 15.97
C ILE A 157 5.41 0.09 16.30
N LEU A 158 5.95 0.76 15.28
CA LEU A 158 6.83 1.92 15.43
C LEU A 158 6.13 3.06 16.16
N VAL A 159 4.88 3.37 15.79
CA VAL A 159 4.07 4.42 16.45
C VAL A 159 3.86 4.10 17.93
N ARG A 160 3.52 2.85 18.26
CA ARG A 160 3.35 2.44 19.67
C ARG A 160 4.66 2.58 20.46
N SER A 161 5.77 2.16 19.86
CA SER A 161 7.10 2.22 20.49
C SER A 161 7.56 3.65 20.73
N LEU A 162 7.33 4.56 19.76
CA LEU A 162 7.60 5.99 19.93
C LEU A 162 6.76 6.60 21.06
N ASN A 163 5.46 6.30 21.11
CA ASN A 163 4.59 6.80 22.17
C ASN A 163 5.04 6.33 23.57
N GLU A 164 5.49 5.08 23.69
CA GLU A 164 6.06 4.56 24.92
C GLU A 164 7.34 5.33 25.32
N ALA A 165 8.26 5.53 24.38
CA ALA A 165 9.50 6.26 24.61
C ALA A 165 9.25 7.71 25.04
N TYR A 166 8.35 8.42 24.35
CA TYR A 166 7.95 9.79 24.73
C TYR A 166 7.31 9.84 26.11
N GLY A 167 6.43 8.89 26.43
CA GLY A 167 5.80 8.80 27.75
C GLY A 167 6.82 8.57 28.87
N SER A 168 7.81 7.70 28.63
CA SER A 168 8.91 7.46 29.59
C SER A 168 9.77 8.72 29.78
N LEU A 169 10.15 9.38 28.69
CA LEU A 169 10.95 10.60 28.74
C LEU A 169 10.23 11.75 29.47
N ALA A 170 8.92 11.90 29.24
CA ALA A 170 8.10 12.88 29.96
C ALA A 170 8.11 12.64 31.47
N LYS A 171 7.88 11.39 31.90
CA LYS A 171 7.94 11.00 33.32
C LYS A 171 9.32 11.22 33.92
N GLN A 172 10.39 10.89 33.18
CA GLN A 172 11.75 11.10 33.65
C GLN A 172 12.06 12.59 33.82
N ARG A 173 11.61 13.42 32.86
CA ARG A 173 11.73 14.89 32.96
C ARG A 173 11.00 15.42 34.18
N GLU A 174 9.76 15.01 34.41
CA GLU A 174 8.98 15.42 35.59
C GLU A 174 9.66 15.00 36.89
N ARG A 175 10.13 13.75 36.97
CA ARG A 175 10.87 13.25 38.13
C ARG A 175 12.14 14.04 38.38
N LEU A 176 12.94 14.31 37.35
CA LEU A 176 14.17 15.10 37.48
C LEU A 176 13.88 16.54 37.92
N ALA A 177 12.83 17.16 37.38
CA ALA A 177 12.40 18.50 37.79
C ALA A 177 11.95 18.54 39.27
N ALA A 178 11.34 17.46 39.76
CA ALA A 178 10.90 17.30 41.14
C ALA A 178 11.98 16.71 42.09
N THR A 179 13.20 16.44 41.59
CA THR A 179 14.29 15.89 42.41
C THR A 179 15.18 17.02 42.91
N PRO A 180 15.29 17.26 44.24
CA PRO A 180 16.21 18.25 44.81
C PRO A 180 17.63 18.02 44.32
N SER A 181 18.21 18.99 43.59
CA SER A 181 19.52 18.83 42.94
C SER A 181 20.49 19.99 43.17
N ILE A 182 20.06 21.02 43.91
CA ILE A 182 20.87 22.17 44.32
C ILE A 182 20.78 22.40 45.83
N MET A 183 21.71 23.17 46.39
CA MET A 183 21.63 23.61 47.78
C MET A 183 20.50 24.64 47.95
N PRO A 184 19.70 24.59 49.04
CA PRO A 184 18.60 25.51 49.25
C PRO A 184 19.06 26.94 49.61
N THR A 185 20.34 27.14 49.95
CA THR A 185 20.93 28.46 50.24
C THR A 185 22.42 28.44 49.97
N ALA A 186 23.01 29.59 49.67
CA ALA A 186 24.45 29.76 49.57
C ALA A 186 25.12 29.60 50.95
N GLY A 187 25.91 28.53 51.12
CA GLY A 187 26.58 28.19 52.37
C GLY A 187 27.30 26.85 52.31
N TRP A 188 27.77 26.37 53.46
CA TRP A 188 28.45 25.09 53.60
C TRP A 188 27.69 24.19 54.57
N ILE A 189 27.69 22.88 54.31
CA ILE A 189 27.08 21.89 55.20
C ILE A 189 27.91 21.81 56.48
N SER A 190 27.35 22.30 57.58
CA SER A 190 27.96 22.21 58.92
C SER A 190 27.56 20.93 59.65
N SER A 191 26.43 20.33 59.28
CA SER A 191 26.07 18.99 59.73
C SER A 191 25.30 18.22 58.66
N ALA A 192 25.73 17.00 58.38
CA ALA A 192 25.06 16.11 57.44
C ALA A 192 23.94 15.31 58.12
N PHE A 193 23.13 14.64 57.30
CA PHE A 193 22.21 13.62 57.78
C PHE A 193 22.95 12.58 58.61
N ALA A 194 22.40 12.22 59.77
CA ALA A 194 22.96 11.20 60.63
C ALA A 194 21.84 10.33 61.18
N ARG A 195 22.02 8.99 61.10
CA ARG A 195 21.12 8.04 61.75
C ARG A 195 21.04 8.26 63.26
N GLU A 196 22.14 8.75 63.84
CA GLU A 196 22.25 9.00 65.27
C GLU A 196 23.28 10.12 65.53
N ARG A 197 22.85 11.18 66.23
CA ARG A 197 23.67 12.32 66.68
C ARG A 197 23.20 12.74 68.07
N ILE A 198 24.12 13.24 68.90
CA ILE A 198 23.76 13.84 70.19
C ILE A 198 22.95 15.12 69.94
N HIS A 199 21.71 15.16 70.42
CA HIS A 199 20.83 16.31 70.25
C HIS A 199 21.31 17.49 71.11
N PRO A 200 21.49 18.71 70.55
CA PRO A 200 22.13 19.83 71.25
C PRO A 200 21.35 20.32 72.48
N ILE A 201 20.03 20.09 72.52
CA ILE A 201 19.17 20.49 73.64
C ILE A 201 18.97 19.33 74.63
N LEU A 202 18.80 18.10 74.13
CA LEU A 202 18.34 16.96 74.94
C LEU A 202 19.49 16.10 75.43
N HIS A 203 20.70 16.26 74.88
CA HIS A 203 21.89 15.48 75.20
C HIS A 203 21.70 13.95 75.08
N LEU A 204 20.73 13.53 74.29
CA LEU A 204 20.42 12.13 73.98
C LEU A 204 20.65 11.89 72.49
N ALA A 205 21.01 10.66 72.15
CA ALA A 205 21.23 10.25 70.76
C ALA A 205 19.90 10.17 70.01
N ARG A 206 19.80 10.90 68.89
CA ARG A 206 18.60 10.97 68.03
C ARG A 206 18.99 11.09 66.56
N PRO A 207 18.13 10.65 65.62
CA PRO A 207 18.36 10.86 64.20
C PRO A 207 18.36 12.35 63.85
N HIS A 208 19.28 12.75 62.98
CA HIS A 208 19.33 14.04 62.32
C HIS A 208 18.85 13.85 60.87
N GLU A 209 17.54 14.09 60.66
CA GLU A 209 16.83 13.78 59.41
C GLU A 209 16.97 14.86 58.33
N GLY A 210 18.07 15.61 58.34
CA GLY A 210 18.30 16.70 57.41
C GLY A 210 19.76 17.12 57.35
N ILE A 211 19.99 18.31 56.80
CA ILE A 211 21.31 18.94 56.76
C ILE A 211 21.23 20.31 57.42
N ASP A 212 22.26 20.65 58.18
CA ASP A 212 22.47 21.99 58.71
C ASP A 212 23.40 22.73 57.75
N VAL A 213 22.95 23.87 57.23
CA VAL A 213 23.72 24.71 56.30
C VAL A 213 24.06 26.02 56.98
N THR A 214 25.36 26.30 57.12
CA THR A 214 25.82 27.58 57.67
C THR A 214 25.80 28.64 56.57
N ALA A 215 25.01 29.70 56.78
CA ALA A 215 24.87 30.84 55.89
C ALA A 215 24.83 32.15 56.69
N LYS A 216 25.07 33.28 56.03
CA LYS A 216 24.90 34.62 56.64
C LYS A 216 23.42 34.87 56.92
N MET A 217 23.14 35.61 58.00
CA MET A 217 21.77 36.05 58.29
C MET A 217 21.21 36.87 57.12
N GLY A 218 19.98 36.55 56.70
CA GLY A 218 19.33 37.15 55.53
C GLY A 218 19.72 36.55 54.17
N ALA A 219 20.48 35.45 54.14
CA ALA A 219 20.72 34.72 52.89
C ALA A 219 19.40 34.21 52.27
N ALA A 220 19.30 34.29 50.94
CA ALA A 220 18.12 33.84 50.21
C ALA A 220 17.98 32.31 50.30
N ILE A 221 16.73 31.86 50.49
CA ILE A 221 16.37 30.44 50.47
C ILE A 221 15.62 30.17 49.17
N GLU A 222 16.11 29.19 48.40
CA GLU A 222 15.57 28.79 47.11
C GLU A 222 15.05 27.35 47.19
N ALA A 223 14.01 27.06 46.41
CA ALA A 223 13.49 25.71 46.29
C ALA A 223 14.50 24.84 45.53
N PRO A 224 14.98 23.71 46.11
CA PRO A 224 16.00 22.89 45.47
C PRO A 224 15.48 22.07 44.28
N ALA A 225 14.17 22.07 44.06
CA ALA A 225 13.45 21.43 42.96
C ALA A 225 12.10 22.11 42.72
N ALA A 226 11.47 21.80 41.59
CA ALA A 226 10.10 22.20 41.30
C ALA A 226 9.11 21.48 42.23
N GLY A 227 8.08 22.19 42.69
CA GLY A 227 7.04 21.65 43.58
C GLY A 227 5.94 22.67 43.85
N VAL A 228 5.02 22.30 44.74
CA VAL A 228 3.92 23.16 45.21
C VAL A 228 3.99 23.22 46.73
N VAL A 229 3.83 24.41 47.30
CA VAL A 229 3.76 24.59 48.75
C VAL A 229 2.41 24.07 49.25
N THR A 230 2.43 23.21 50.26
CA THR A 230 1.23 22.62 50.88
C THR A 230 1.27 22.83 52.40
N ASP A 231 0.10 22.93 53.02
CA ASP A 231 -0.09 23.14 54.46
C ASP A 231 0.12 21.87 55.32
#